data_AF-N9TDA9-F1
#
_entry.id   AF-N9TDA9-F1
#
_cell.length_a   1.000
_cell.length_b   1.000
_cell.length_c   1.000
_cell.angle_alpha   90.00
_cell.angle_beta   90.00
_cell.angle_gamma   90.00
#
_symmetry.space_group_name_H-M   'P 1'
#
loop_
_entity.id
_entity.type
_entity.pdbx_description
1 polymer ?
#
loop_
_entity_poly.entity_id
_entity_poly.type
_entity_poly.pdbx_seq_one_letter_code
_entity_poly.pdbx_strand_id
1 'polypeptide(L)'
;MQNITINTPRKRIYHNILETIGGTPLVELHGVTDHPSIKKNTKILVKLECFNPMSSVKDRVGFNIIYQAIKDGRLKPGMEIIEATSGNTGIGLCQAGAVFGYPVNIVMPSTMSVERQMIMKAFGANLVLSDGTKGMPGAIAKYEELIKQHPNKYFPANQFGNPDNTAAHVYTANEIWEDTNGEVDIIVSAVGTAGTVIGVGENLKKKKKGVKVVAVEPAESAVLSGKPKGPHGIQGIGAGFVTDIYKKEVVDEITP
;
A
#
# COMPACT_ATOMS: atom_id res chain seq x y z
N MET A 1 -38.10 1.44 -9.47
CA MET A 1 -36.64 1.60 -9.46
C MET A 1 -36.28 2.41 -8.23
N GLN A 2 -35.32 1.97 -7.41
CA GLN A 2 -34.76 2.84 -6.37
C GLN A 2 -34.07 4.04 -7.04
N ASN A 3 -34.18 5.22 -6.43
CA ASN A 3 -33.48 6.41 -6.92
C ASN A 3 -31.97 6.20 -6.81
N ILE A 4 -31.24 6.45 -7.89
CA ILE A 4 -29.77 6.45 -7.91
C ILE A 4 -29.30 7.90 -7.93
N THR A 5 -28.46 8.28 -6.97
CA THR A 5 -27.84 9.61 -6.91
C THR A 5 -26.34 9.46 -7.16
N ILE A 6 -25.80 10.26 -8.07
CA ILE A 6 -24.35 10.30 -8.34
C ILE A 6 -23.64 11.24 -7.37
N ASN A 7 -22.31 11.18 -7.35
CA ASN A 7 -21.48 12.05 -6.51
C ASN A 7 -21.78 13.54 -6.76
N THR A 8 -21.76 14.33 -5.69
CA THR A 8 -21.85 15.78 -5.77
C THR A 8 -20.48 16.40 -6.09
N PRO A 9 -20.43 17.65 -6.58
CA PRO A 9 -19.16 18.34 -6.80
C PRO A 9 -18.32 18.38 -5.51
N ARG A 10 -17.02 18.09 -5.62
CA ARG A 10 -16.08 18.08 -4.47
C ARG A 10 -15.92 19.44 -3.78
N LYS A 11 -16.28 20.54 -4.45
CA LYS A 11 -16.15 21.93 -3.95
C LYS A 11 -14.73 22.28 -3.45
N ARG A 12 -13.70 21.69 -4.06
CA ARG A 12 -12.29 21.93 -3.77
C ARG A 12 -11.49 21.99 -5.07
N ILE A 13 -10.61 22.97 -5.19
CA ILE A 13 -9.54 23.00 -6.20
C ILE A 13 -8.30 22.46 -5.51
N TYR A 14 -7.68 21.43 -6.08
CA TYR A 14 -6.48 20.80 -5.53
C TYR A 14 -5.22 21.47 -6.06
N HIS A 15 -4.22 21.72 -5.21
CA HIS A 15 -2.99 22.39 -5.64
C HIS A 15 -2.08 21.51 -6.50
N ASN A 16 -2.12 20.19 -6.29
CA ASN A 16 -1.43 19.19 -7.11
C ASN A 16 -2.13 17.82 -6.95
N ILE A 17 -1.69 16.83 -7.73
CA ILE A 17 -2.31 15.50 -7.78
C ILE A 17 -2.22 14.73 -6.45
N LEU A 18 -1.22 15.01 -5.60
CA LEU A 18 -1.05 14.30 -4.34
C LEU A 18 -2.18 14.62 -3.36
N GLU A 19 -2.81 15.80 -3.47
CA GLU A 19 -3.96 16.16 -2.64
C GLU A 19 -5.25 15.38 -2.97
N THR A 20 -5.27 14.67 -4.10
CA THR A 20 -6.40 13.79 -4.46
C THR A 20 -6.22 12.37 -3.92
N ILE A 21 -5.10 12.07 -3.25
CA ILE A 21 -4.85 10.78 -2.60
C ILE A 21 -5.75 10.67 -1.36
N GLY A 22 -6.36 9.51 -1.20
CA GLY A 22 -7.29 9.22 -0.11
C GLY A 22 -8.70 9.74 -0.35
N GLY A 23 -9.53 9.68 0.69
CA GLY A 23 -10.98 9.91 0.58
C GLY A 23 -11.62 8.97 -0.46
N THR A 24 -11.14 7.72 -0.52
CA THR A 24 -11.63 6.72 -1.49
C THR A 24 -13.05 6.29 -1.11
N PRO A 25 -13.89 5.81 -2.04
CA PRO A 25 -15.27 5.48 -1.70
C PRO A 25 -15.37 4.15 -0.93
N LEU A 26 -16.32 4.07 0.00
CA LEU A 26 -16.78 2.84 0.65
C LEU A 26 -18.12 2.43 0.02
N VAL A 27 -18.19 1.22 -0.53
CA VAL A 27 -19.32 0.78 -1.36
C VAL A 27 -19.95 -0.50 -0.82
N GLU A 28 -21.27 -0.56 -0.73
CA GLU A 28 -22.03 -1.76 -0.35
C GLU A 28 -21.94 -2.84 -1.44
N LEU A 29 -21.64 -4.08 -1.05
CA LEU A 29 -21.79 -5.25 -1.91
C LEU A 29 -23.21 -5.82 -1.79
N HIS A 30 -23.79 -6.20 -2.93
CA HIS A 30 -25.09 -6.87 -3.00
C HIS A 30 -25.04 -8.18 -3.79
N GLY A 31 -24.49 -8.14 -5.01
CA GLY A 31 -24.55 -9.30 -5.92
C GLY A 31 -23.85 -10.55 -5.36
N VAL A 32 -22.62 -10.39 -4.85
CA VAL A 32 -21.85 -11.52 -4.28
C VAL A 32 -22.25 -11.89 -2.85
N THR A 33 -23.15 -11.11 -2.23
CA THR A 33 -23.60 -11.31 -0.85
C THR A 33 -25.02 -11.87 -0.78
N ASP A 34 -25.66 -12.09 -1.92
CA ASP A 34 -26.96 -12.78 -2.01
C ASP A 34 -26.76 -14.28 -1.82
N HIS A 35 -26.52 -14.68 -0.56
CA HIS A 35 -26.26 -16.06 -0.17
C HIS A 35 -27.06 -16.43 1.08
N PRO A 36 -27.70 -17.62 1.15
CA PRO A 36 -28.58 -17.99 2.26
C PRO A 36 -27.94 -17.96 3.67
N SER A 37 -26.62 -18.10 3.75
CA SER A 37 -25.89 -18.02 5.02
C SER A 37 -25.59 -16.59 5.49
N ILE A 38 -25.75 -15.59 4.63
CA ILE A 38 -25.52 -14.18 4.94
C ILE A 38 -26.86 -13.55 5.31
N LYS A 39 -26.98 -13.08 6.56
CA LYS A 39 -28.20 -12.40 7.01
C LYS A 39 -28.36 -11.08 6.28
N LYS A 40 -29.60 -10.72 5.92
CA LYS A 40 -29.92 -9.50 5.16
C LYS A 40 -29.45 -8.18 5.82
N ASN A 41 -29.27 -8.17 7.14
CA ASN A 41 -28.79 -7.01 7.89
C ASN A 41 -27.26 -6.96 8.02
N THR A 42 -26.53 -7.96 7.53
CA THR A 42 -25.07 -7.94 7.49
C THR A 42 -24.62 -7.06 6.32
N LYS A 43 -23.95 -5.94 6.64
CA LYS A 43 -23.34 -5.08 5.62
C LYS A 43 -21.93 -5.55 5.30
N ILE A 44 -21.66 -5.76 4.01
CA ILE A 44 -20.30 -6.03 3.51
C ILE A 44 -19.93 -4.87 2.61
N LEU A 45 -18.89 -4.13 3.01
CA LEU A 45 -18.45 -2.91 2.37
C LEU A 45 -17.05 -3.09 1.79
N VAL A 46 -16.80 -2.51 0.62
CA VAL A 46 -15.47 -2.48 0.00
C VAL A 46 -14.94 -1.05 -0.08
N LYS A 47 -13.75 -0.81 0.46
CA LYS A 47 -13.03 0.46 0.35
C LYS A 47 -12.20 0.44 -0.93
N LEU A 48 -12.61 1.20 -1.94
CA LEU A 48 -12.03 1.11 -3.29
C LEU A 48 -10.76 1.95 -3.42
N GLU A 49 -9.65 1.43 -2.92
CA GLU A 49 -8.33 2.07 -3.01
C GLU A 49 -7.82 2.29 -4.45
N CYS A 50 -8.48 1.70 -5.44
CA CYS A 50 -8.24 1.98 -6.86
C CYS A 50 -8.75 3.36 -7.31
N PHE A 51 -9.42 4.14 -6.44
CA PHE A 51 -9.79 5.53 -6.71
C PHE A 51 -8.69 6.54 -6.38
N ASN A 52 -7.58 6.10 -5.79
CA ASN A 52 -6.38 6.93 -5.73
C ASN A 52 -5.88 7.24 -7.16
N PRO A 53 -5.15 8.35 -7.38
CA PRO A 53 -4.81 8.86 -8.71
C PRO A 53 -4.02 7.90 -9.63
N MET A 54 -3.22 6.99 -9.08
CA MET A 54 -2.53 5.90 -9.78
C MET A 54 -3.15 4.53 -9.51
N SER A 55 -4.41 4.53 -9.11
CA SER A 55 -5.28 3.37 -8.99
C SER A 55 -4.81 2.32 -8.00
N SER A 56 -4.14 2.72 -6.91
CA SER A 56 -3.72 1.77 -5.89
C SER A 56 -3.65 2.36 -4.47
N VAL A 57 -3.70 1.47 -3.48
CA VAL A 57 -3.44 1.82 -2.07
C VAL A 57 -2.03 2.38 -1.82
N LYS A 58 -1.08 2.11 -2.73
CA LYS A 58 0.32 2.50 -2.56
C LYS A 58 0.59 3.96 -2.87
N ASP A 59 -0.35 4.68 -3.46
CA ASP A 59 -0.28 6.13 -3.63
C ASP A 59 -0.15 6.82 -2.27
N ARG A 60 -0.94 6.38 -1.27
CA ARG A 60 -0.85 6.85 0.13
C ARG A 60 0.55 6.63 0.72
N VAL A 61 1.09 5.43 0.47
CA VAL A 61 2.38 5.01 1.02
C VAL A 61 3.53 5.78 0.39
N GLY A 62 3.56 5.86 -0.95
CA GLY A 62 4.56 6.62 -1.68
C GLY A 62 4.54 8.09 -1.30
N PHE A 63 3.35 8.70 -1.26
CA PHE A 63 3.18 10.08 -0.80
C PHE A 63 3.72 10.29 0.61
N ASN A 64 3.25 9.52 1.59
CA ASN A 64 3.58 9.78 2.99
C ASN A 64 5.07 9.51 3.29
N ILE A 65 5.66 8.44 2.76
CA ILE A 65 7.09 8.15 2.92
C ILE A 65 7.93 9.33 2.42
N ILE A 66 7.66 9.81 1.19
CA ILE A 66 8.46 10.88 0.59
C ILE A 66 8.21 12.22 1.28
N TYR A 67 6.94 12.56 1.54
CA TYR A 67 6.59 13.83 2.16
C TYR A 67 7.14 13.96 3.58
N GLN A 68 7.03 12.92 4.41
CA GLN A 68 7.64 12.96 5.75
C GLN A 68 9.16 12.97 5.67
N ALA A 69 9.77 12.21 4.76
CA ALA A 69 11.23 12.23 4.60
C ALA A 69 11.77 13.63 4.23
N ILE A 70 11.05 14.37 3.38
CA ILE A 70 11.38 15.77 3.07
C ILE A 70 11.23 16.65 4.31
N LYS A 71 10.09 16.55 5.01
CA LYS A 71 9.81 17.35 6.21
C LYS A 71 10.82 17.11 7.34
N ASP A 72 11.21 15.86 7.55
CA ASP A 72 12.14 15.45 8.60
C ASP A 72 13.61 15.66 8.19
N GLY A 73 13.86 16.11 6.95
CA GLY A 73 15.20 16.28 6.41
C GLY A 73 15.97 14.98 6.14
N ARG A 74 15.29 13.83 6.08
CA ARG A 74 15.87 12.55 5.64
C ARG A 74 16.08 12.50 4.13
N LEU A 75 15.25 13.22 3.38
CA LEU A 75 15.37 13.45 1.94
C LEU A 75 15.65 14.94 1.69
N LYS A 76 16.83 15.26 1.18
CA LYS A 76 17.34 16.62 0.99
C LYS A 76 17.64 16.93 -0.48
N PRO A 77 17.66 18.21 -0.90
CA PRO A 77 18.07 18.57 -2.26
C PRO A 77 19.40 17.92 -2.66
N GLY A 78 19.45 17.38 -3.88
CA GLY A 78 20.60 16.64 -4.41
C GLY A 78 20.60 15.13 -4.12
N MET A 79 19.71 14.65 -3.25
CA MET A 79 19.48 13.22 -3.06
C MET A 79 18.46 12.67 -4.06
N GLU A 80 18.43 11.34 -4.20
CA GLU A 80 17.50 10.61 -5.06
C GLU A 80 16.75 9.54 -4.25
N ILE A 81 15.51 9.25 -4.62
CA ILE A 81 14.72 8.18 -4.02
C ILE A 81 15.17 6.84 -4.61
N ILE A 82 15.26 5.78 -3.81
CA ILE A 82 15.52 4.42 -4.29
C ILE A 82 14.64 3.38 -3.57
N GLU A 83 14.13 2.39 -4.32
CA GLU A 83 13.39 1.25 -3.78
C GLU A 83 13.52 0.01 -4.66
N ALA A 84 13.66 -1.17 -4.04
CA ALA A 84 13.56 -2.46 -4.73
C ALA A 84 12.10 -2.93 -4.80
N THR A 85 11.43 -2.70 -5.93
CA THR A 85 10.03 -3.06 -6.11
C THR A 85 9.64 -3.18 -7.58
N SER A 86 8.73 -4.11 -7.88
CA SER A 86 8.14 -4.29 -9.22
C SER A 86 6.65 -3.94 -9.28
N GLY A 87 6.10 -3.43 -8.19
CA GLY A 87 4.66 -3.24 -8.01
C GLY A 87 4.23 -1.80 -7.79
N ASN A 88 3.04 -1.64 -7.22
CA ASN A 88 2.38 -0.36 -7.04
C ASN A 88 3.15 0.61 -6.14
N THR A 89 3.99 0.12 -5.22
CA THR A 89 4.86 0.98 -4.41
C THR A 89 5.80 1.81 -5.29
N GLY A 90 6.37 1.22 -6.33
CA GLY A 90 7.23 1.94 -7.26
C GLY A 90 6.47 3.06 -7.97
N ILE A 91 5.24 2.80 -8.42
CA ILE A 91 4.39 3.80 -9.08
C ILE A 91 4.02 4.94 -8.11
N GLY A 92 3.64 4.63 -6.87
CA GLY A 92 3.35 5.65 -5.85
C GLY A 92 4.56 6.52 -5.51
N LEU A 93 5.76 5.93 -5.44
CA LEU A 93 7.01 6.67 -5.26
C LEU A 93 7.33 7.55 -6.48
N CYS A 94 7.13 7.03 -7.70
CA CYS A 94 7.33 7.79 -8.94
C CYS A 94 6.40 9.02 -9.00
N GLN A 95 5.12 8.85 -8.64
CA GLN A 95 4.17 9.97 -8.57
C GLN A 95 4.64 11.04 -7.58
N ALA A 96 5.01 10.64 -6.36
CA ALA A 96 5.46 11.58 -5.33
C ALA A 96 6.77 12.28 -5.74
N GLY A 97 7.76 11.53 -6.23
CA GLY A 97 9.03 12.06 -6.70
C GLY A 97 8.87 13.06 -7.84
N ALA A 98 8.00 12.78 -8.80
CA ALA A 98 7.71 13.70 -9.91
C ALA A 98 7.13 15.04 -9.44
N VAL A 99 6.21 15.02 -8.46
CA VAL A 99 5.59 16.24 -7.91
C VAL A 99 6.57 17.03 -7.04
N PHE A 100 7.36 16.35 -6.21
CA PHE A 100 8.33 17.00 -5.32
C PHE A 100 9.68 17.34 -5.98
N GLY A 101 9.90 16.92 -7.23
CA GLY A 101 11.14 17.20 -7.97
C GLY A 101 12.34 16.36 -7.56
N TYR A 102 12.11 15.13 -7.08
CA TYR A 102 13.17 14.19 -6.70
C TYR A 102 13.29 13.05 -7.72
N PRO A 103 14.50 12.75 -8.24
CA PRO A 103 14.70 11.58 -9.09
C PRO A 103 14.34 10.29 -8.35
N VAL A 104 13.69 9.36 -9.05
CA VAL A 104 13.26 8.08 -8.48
C VAL A 104 13.96 6.93 -9.19
N ASN A 105 14.63 6.08 -8.41
CA ASN A 105 15.32 4.90 -8.88
C ASN A 105 14.54 3.66 -8.42
N ILE A 106 14.02 2.89 -9.38
CA ILE A 106 13.32 1.65 -9.08
C ILE A 106 14.18 0.47 -9.51
N VAL A 107 14.54 -0.38 -8.55
CA VAL A 107 15.32 -1.59 -8.79
C VAL A 107 14.37 -2.78 -8.92
N MET A 108 14.42 -3.49 -10.05
CA MET A 108 13.55 -4.65 -10.29
C MET A 108 14.20 -5.69 -11.20
N PRO A 109 13.76 -6.95 -11.19
CA PRO A 109 14.21 -7.95 -12.15
C PRO A 109 13.79 -7.60 -13.57
N SER A 110 14.64 -7.85 -14.55
CA SER A 110 14.34 -7.59 -15.98
C SER A 110 13.13 -8.36 -16.52
N THR A 111 12.71 -9.43 -15.84
CA THR A 111 11.55 -10.27 -16.18
C THR A 111 10.20 -9.70 -15.74
N MET A 112 10.18 -8.56 -15.02
CA MET A 112 8.93 -7.93 -14.57
C MET A 112 8.18 -7.23 -15.71
N SER A 113 6.84 -7.15 -15.59
CA SER A 113 5.93 -6.61 -16.60
C SER A 113 6.42 -5.31 -17.25
N VAL A 114 6.46 -5.31 -18.58
CA VAL A 114 6.86 -4.17 -19.41
C VAL A 114 5.91 -3.00 -19.21
N GLU A 115 4.62 -3.25 -19.01
CA GLU A 115 3.59 -2.25 -18.74
C GLU A 115 3.92 -1.43 -17.50
N ARG A 116 4.30 -2.10 -16.39
CA ARG A 116 4.71 -1.39 -15.16
C ARG A 116 6.01 -0.61 -15.35
N GLN A 117 6.96 -1.16 -16.10
CA GLN A 117 8.19 -0.44 -16.45
C GLN A 117 7.89 0.83 -17.26
N MET A 118 6.97 0.76 -18.23
CA MET A 118 6.57 1.91 -19.04
C MET A 118 5.89 2.99 -18.20
N ILE A 119 5.00 2.62 -17.28
CA ILE A 119 4.37 3.58 -16.36
C ILE A 119 5.43 4.31 -15.53
N MET A 120 6.36 3.59 -14.90
CA MET A 120 7.40 4.22 -14.07
C MET A 120 8.32 5.12 -14.90
N LYS A 121 8.71 4.70 -16.11
CA LYS A 121 9.48 5.54 -17.05
C LYS A 121 8.72 6.80 -17.48
N ALA A 122 7.40 6.73 -17.64
CA ALA A 122 6.59 7.90 -18.00
C ALA A 122 6.60 8.98 -16.90
N PHE A 123 6.82 8.59 -15.63
CA PHE A 123 7.08 9.52 -14.53
C PHE A 123 8.53 10.03 -14.47
N GLY A 124 9.41 9.60 -15.37
CA GLY A 124 10.83 9.94 -15.36
C GLY A 124 11.69 9.08 -14.43
N ALA A 125 11.19 7.92 -13.98
CA ALA A 125 11.97 7.05 -13.10
C ALA A 125 13.14 6.39 -13.84
N ASN A 126 14.28 6.31 -13.15
CA ASN A 126 15.42 5.50 -13.57
C ASN A 126 15.17 4.04 -13.17
N LEU A 127 15.03 3.15 -14.16
CA LEU A 127 14.87 1.72 -13.89
C LEU A 127 16.23 1.03 -13.85
N VAL A 128 16.58 0.49 -12.70
CA VAL A 128 17.75 -0.37 -12.54
C VAL A 128 17.31 -1.82 -12.65
N LEU A 129 17.56 -2.42 -13.82
CA LEU A 129 17.17 -3.79 -14.08
C LEU A 129 18.24 -4.76 -13.56
N SER A 130 17.86 -5.63 -12.62
CA SER A 130 18.71 -6.73 -12.14
C SER A 130 18.51 -7.98 -13.00
N ASP A 131 19.39 -8.97 -12.81
CA ASP A 131 19.27 -10.30 -13.42
C ASP A 131 17.90 -10.94 -13.10
N GLY A 132 17.12 -11.21 -14.14
CA GLY A 132 15.78 -11.79 -14.06
C GLY A 132 15.75 -13.18 -13.45
N THR A 133 16.82 -13.97 -13.58
CA THR A 133 16.90 -15.34 -13.03
C THR A 133 16.97 -15.36 -11.50
N LYS A 134 17.41 -14.26 -10.90
CA LYS A 134 17.53 -14.09 -9.44
C LYS A 134 16.27 -13.54 -8.79
N GLY A 135 15.28 -13.13 -9.58
CA GLY A 135 14.03 -12.54 -9.09
C GLY A 135 14.25 -11.36 -8.13
N MET A 136 13.28 -11.10 -7.26
CA MET A 136 13.36 -10.01 -6.28
C MET A 136 14.57 -10.07 -5.34
N PRO A 137 15.07 -11.24 -4.88
CA PRO A 137 16.33 -11.30 -4.14
C PRO A 137 17.51 -10.66 -4.88
N GLY A 138 17.61 -10.83 -6.20
CA GLY A 138 18.62 -10.17 -7.02
C GLY A 138 18.44 -8.66 -7.09
N ALA A 139 17.20 -8.18 -7.18
CA ALA A 139 16.90 -6.74 -7.14
C ALA A 139 17.24 -6.11 -5.78
N ILE A 140 16.95 -6.79 -4.68
CA ILE A 140 17.30 -6.35 -3.32
C ILE A 140 18.83 -6.27 -3.16
N ALA A 141 19.56 -7.31 -3.58
CA ALA A 141 21.02 -7.30 -3.53
C ALA A 141 21.62 -6.12 -4.34
N LYS A 142 21.06 -5.83 -5.52
CA LYS A 142 21.50 -4.69 -6.34
C LYS A 142 21.17 -3.34 -5.68
N TYR A 143 20.00 -3.24 -5.06
CA TYR A 143 19.58 -2.07 -4.28
C TYR A 143 20.53 -1.81 -3.09
N GLU A 144 20.87 -2.84 -2.32
CA GLU A 144 21.82 -2.74 -1.20
C GLU A 144 23.22 -2.33 -1.67
N GLU A 145 23.67 -2.91 -2.79
CA GLU A 145 24.94 -2.55 -3.42
C GLU A 145 24.99 -1.06 -3.77
N LEU A 146 23.94 -0.52 -4.41
CA LEU A 146 23.85 0.88 -4.82
C LEU A 146 23.87 1.85 -3.63
N ILE A 147 23.14 1.53 -2.56
CA ILE A 147 23.14 2.34 -1.34
C ILE A 147 24.53 2.34 -0.70
N LYS A 148 25.17 1.16 -0.61
CA LYS A 148 26.51 1.02 -0.03
C LYS A 148 27.59 1.76 -0.83
N GLN A 149 27.51 1.75 -2.15
CA GLN A 149 28.46 2.46 -3.03
C GLN A 149 28.27 3.99 -3.01
N HIS A 150 27.07 4.46 -2.65
CA HIS A 150 26.71 5.89 -2.67
C HIS A 150 26.03 6.34 -1.37
N PRO A 151 26.74 6.35 -0.22
CA PRO A 151 26.15 6.46 1.13
C PRO A 151 25.37 7.75 1.43
N ASN A 152 25.52 8.81 0.63
CA ASN A 152 24.82 10.08 0.80
C ASN A 152 23.92 10.47 -0.38
N LYS A 153 23.83 9.60 -1.40
CA LYS A 153 23.07 9.90 -2.62
C LYS A 153 21.61 9.51 -2.49
N TYR A 154 21.34 8.39 -1.84
CA TYR A 154 20.04 7.74 -1.92
C TYR A 154 19.26 7.85 -0.61
N PHE A 155 17.97 8.15 -0.73
CA PHE A 155 16.96 7.93 0.30
C PHE A 155 16.25 6.59 0.03
N PRO A 156 16.46 5.57 0.89
CA PRO A 156 15.75 4.30 0.77
C PRO A 156 14.30 4.42 1.27
N ALA A 157 13.31 4.14 0.40
CA ALA A 157 11.91 4.20 0.82
C ALA A 157 11.56 3.12 1.87
N ASN A 158 12.16 1.93 1.74
CA ASN A 158 12.09 0.82 2.70
C ASN A 158 10.64 0.43 3.07
N GLN A 159 9.84 0.04 2.09
CA GLN A 159 8.40 -0.15 2.30
C GLN A 159 8.03 -1.19 3.39
N PHE A 160 8.92 -2.13 3.70
CA PHE A 160 8.67 -3.21 4.66
C PHE A 160 9.08 -2.85 6.11
N GLY A 161 9.95 -1.85 6.28
CA GLY A 161 10.44 -1.43 7.61
C GLY A 161 10.20 0.04 7.95
N ASN A 162 9.70 0.84 7.01
CA ASN A 162 9.46 2.26 7.23
C ASN A 162 8.09 2.50 7.92
N PRO A 163 8.05 3.04 9.15
CA PRO A 163 6.80 3.30 9.86
C PRO A 163 5.92 4.34 9.17
N ASP A 164 6.46 5.17 8.27
CA ASP A 164 5.68 6.11 7.46
C ASP A 164 4.68 5.38 6.53
N ASN A 165 4.95 4.13 6.16
CA ASN A 165 3.99 3.27 5.45
C ASN A 165 2.76 3.03 6.33
N THR A 166 2.95 2.52 7.55
CA THR A 166 1.87 2.27 8.51
C THR A 166 1.13 3.56 8.87
N ALA A 167 1.86 4.65 9.07
CA ALA A 167 1.29 5.96 9.43
C ALA A 167 0.38 6.54 8.34
N ALA A 168 0.62 6.23 7.05
CA ALA A 168 -0.25 6.65 5.96
C ALA A 168 -1.69 6.12 6.12
N HIS A 169 -1.85 4.99 6.81
CA HIS A 169 -3.13 4.32 7.01
C HIS A 169 -3.91 4.79 8.23
N VAL A 170 -3.40 5.78 8.99
CA VAL A 170 -4.21 6.56 9.94
C VAL A 170 -5.36 7.24 9.19
N TYR A 171 -5.11 7.78 8.00
CA TYR A 171 -6.13 8.41 7.17
C TYR A 171 -7.13 7.38 6.65
N THR A 172 -6.66 6.21 6.19
CA THR A 172 -7.54 5.11 5.78
C THR A 172 -8.47 4.67 6.92
N ALA A 173 -7.96 4.59 8.15
CA ALA A 173 -8.76 4.26 9.33
C ALA A 173 -9.82 5.33 9.63
N ASN A 174 -9.44 6.60 9.57
CA ASN A 174 -10.36 7.71 9.79
C ASN A 174 -11.47 7.73 8.72
N GLU A 175 -11.14 7.53 7.45
CA GLU A 175 -12.13 7.44 6.37
C GLU A 175 -13.13 6.31 6.65
N ILE A 176 -12.67 5.10 6.98
CA ILE A 176 -13.56 3.97 7.34
C ILE A 176 -14.44 4.33 8.54
N TRP A 177 -13.88 4.97 9.56
CA TRP A 177 -14.62 5.36 10.76
C TRP A 177 -15.73 6.37 10.46
N GLU A 178 -15.41 7.44 9.75
CA GLU A 178 -16.39 8.49 9.39
C GLU A 178 -17.44 7.94 8.40
N ASP A 179 -17.03 7.23 7.35
CA ASP A 179 -17.93 6.68 6.33
C ASP A 179 -18.93 5.66 6.91
N THR A 180 -18.56 4.98 8.01
CA THR A 180 -19.44 4.03 8.72
C THR A 180 -20.16 4.65 9.91
N ASN A 181 -19.96 5.94 10.21
CA ASN A 181 -20.44 6.58 11.44
C ASN A 181 -20.06 5.79 12.72
N GLY A 182 -18.87 5.17 12.73
CA GLY A 182 -18.39 4.35 13.86
C GLY A 182 -18.98 2.93 13.96
N GLU A 183 -19.83 2.53 13.02
CA GLU A 183 -20.48 1.20 12.98
C GLU A 183 -19.56 0.09 12.45
N VAL A 184 -18.32 0.39 12.07
CA VAL A 184 -17.35 -0.66 11.68
C VAL A 184 -17.15 -1.67 12.82
N ASP A 185 -17.34 -2.95 12.52
CA ASP A 185 -17.14 -4.06 13.46
C ASP A 185 -15.93 -4.92 13.09
N ILE A 186 -15.70 -5.15 11.79
CA ILE A 186 -14.64 -6.01 11.28
C ILE A 186 -13.96 -5.30 10.11
N ILE A 187 -12.63 -5.31 10.09
CA ILE A 187 -11.84 -4.96 8.90
C ILE A 187 -11.08 -6.18 8.41
N VAL A 188 -11.09 -6.38 7.09
CA VAL A 188 -10.38 -7.46 6.40
C VAL A 188 -9.38 -6.83 5.45
N SER A 189 -8.10 -7.21 5.55
CA SER A 189 -7.04 -6.64 4.72
C SER A 189 -6.06 -7.71 4.27
N ALA A 190 -5.90 -7.85 2.96
CA ALA A 190 -4.91 -8.74 2.38
C ALA A 190 -3.49 -8.15 2.52
N VAL A 191 -2.55 -8.98 2.98
CA VAL A 191 -1.28 -8.49 3.54
C VAL A 191 -0.12 -8.66 2.56
N GLY A 192 0.37 -7.52 2.07
CA GLY A 192 1.69 -7.40 1.44
C GLY A 192 2.72 -6.86 2.43
N THR A 193 2.85 -5.52 2.51
CA THR A 193 3.77 -4.85 3.44
C THR A 193 3.27 -4.78 4.89
N ALA A 194 2.04 -5.21 5.16
CA ALA A 194 1.31 -5.03 6.42
C ALA A 194 0.92 -3.59 6.83
N GLY A 195 1.40 -2.55 6.15
CA GLY A 195 1.09 -1.15 6.51
C GLY A 195 -0.41 -0.88 6.66
N THR A 196 -1.24 -1.41 5.76
CA THR A 196 -2.70 -1.20 5.79
C THR A 196 -3.37 -1.91 6.97
N VAL A 197 -3.15 -3.22 7.14
CA VAL A 197 -3.79 -3.98 8.24
C VAL A 197 -3.38 -3.44 9.61
N ILE A 198 -2.11 -3.07 9.78
CA ILE A 198 -1.60 -2.54 11.04
C ILE A 198 -2.08 -1.10 11.26
N GLY A 199 -1.88 -0.22 10.28
CA GLY A 199 -2.24 1.19 10.43
C GLY A 199 -3.74 1.41 10.57
N VAL A 200 -4.57 0.64 9.85
CA VAL A 200 -6.03 0.67 10.05
C VAL A 200 -6.40 0.07 11.41
N GLY A 201 -5.88 -1.11 11.73
CA GLY A 201 -6.20 -1.82 12.98
C GLY A 201 -5.86 -1.01 14.24
N GLU A 202 -4.65 -0.46 14.32
CA GLU A 202 -4.22 0.36 15.46
C GLU A 202 -5.11 1.57 15.68
N ASN A 203 -5.51 2.26 14.60
CA ASN A 203 -6.28 3.50 14.71
C ASN A 203 -7.78 3.24 14.93
N LEU A 204 -8.35 2.18 14.37
CA LEU A 204 -9.72 1.79 14.69
C LEU A 204 -9.85 1.25 16.11
N LYS A 205 -8.91 0.42 16.60
CA LYS A 205 -8.94 -0.09 17.98
C LYS A 205 -8.80 1.02 19.03
N LYS A 206 -8.14 2.14 18.72
CA LYS A 206 -8.15 3.35 19.57
C LYS A 206 -9.54 3.98 19.69
N LYS A 207 -10.35 3.92 18.64
CA LYS A 207 -11.72 4.50 18.60
C LYS A 207 -12.76 3.53 19.17
N LYS A 208 -12.66 2.23 18.85
CA LYS A 208 -13.53 1.15 19.31
C LYS A 208 -12.70 -0.12 19.50
N LYS A 209 -12.35 -0.45 20.76
CA LYS A 209 -11.50 -1.60 21.11
C LYS A 209 -12.01 -2.94 20.57
N GLY A 210 -13.33 -3.07 20.40
CA GLY A 210 -13.99 -4.28 19.91
C GLY A 210 -13.90 -4.51 18.39
N VAL A 211 -13.31 -3.59 17.61
CA VAL A 211 -13.11 -3.81 16.17
C VAL A 211 -12.19 -5.00 15.97
N LYS A 212 -12.66 -5.97 15.17
CA LYS A 212 -11.89 -7.15 14.76
C LYS A 212 -11.06 -6.84 13.53
N VAL A 213 -9.80 -7.22 13.55
CA VAL A 213 -8.81 -7.05 12.48
C VAL A 213 -8.44 -8.41 11.94
N VAL A 214 -8.78 -8.65 10.67
CA VAL A 214 -8.50 -9.90 9.96
C VAL A 214 -7.46 -9.65 8.87
N ALA A 215 -6.33 -10.33 8.98
CA ALA A 215 -5.32 -10.38 7.92
C ALA A 215 -5.64 -11.50 6.93
N VAL A 216 -5.47 -11.24 5.64
CA VAL A 216 -5.59 -12.27 4.59
C VAL A 216 -4.22 -12.48 3.95
N GLU A 217 -3.82 -13.74 3.78
CA GLU A 217 -2.58 -14.12 3.09
C GLU A 217 -2.84 -15.28 2.12
N PRO A 218 -1.91 -15.63 1.20
CA PRO A 218 -2.08 -16.79 0.35
C PRO A 218 -1.92 -18.11 1.12
N ALA A 219 -2.85 -19.04 0.97
CA ALA A 219 -2.74 -20.40 1.48
C ALA A 219 -1.42 -21.11 1.13
N GLU A 220 -0.90 -20.89 -0.07
CA GLU A 220 0.35 -21.52 -0.54
C GLU A 220 1.61 -20.89 0.05
N SER A 221 1.50 -19.73 0.71
CA SER A 221 2.61 -18.98 1.32
C SER A 221 2.18 -18.30 2.62
N ALA A 222 1.55 -19.08 3.50
CA ALA A 222 0.91 -18.60 4.73
C ALA A 222 1.91 -18.28 5.87
N VAL A 223 2.83 -17.36 5.60
CA VAL A 223 3.95 -17.00 6.48
C VAL A 223 3.50 -16.32 7.77
N LEU A 224 2.46 -15.50 7.75
CA LEU A 224 1.90 -14.87 8.96
C LEU A 224 1.29 -15.93 9.89
N SER A 225 0.74 -17.00 9.32
CA SER A 225 0.27 -18.19 10.04
C SER A 225 1.40 -19.14 10.46
N GLY A 226 2.66 -18.77 10.25
CA GLY A 226 3.84 -19.57 10.64
C GLY A 226 4.17 -20.73 9.70
N LYS A 227 3.62 -20.75 8.47
CA LYS A 227 4.01 -21.71 7.44
C LYS A 227 5.23 -21.21 6.66
N PRO A 228 6.00 -22.10 6.02
CA PRO A 228 7.10 -21.68 5.15
C PRO A 228 6.60 -20.87 3.95
N LYS A 229 7.46 -20.02 3.41
CA LYS A 229 7.25 -19.36 2.12
C LYS A 229 7.03 -20.40 1.02
N GLY A 230 6.04 -20.18 0.18
CA GLY A 230 5.79 -20.98 -1.02
C GLY A 230 5.46 -20.14 -2.25
N PRO A 231 5.48 -20.74 -3.46
CA PRO A 231 5.04 -20.07 -4.68
C PRO A 231 3.52 -19.86 -4.67
N HIS A 232 3.04 -18.67 -5.04
CA HIS A 232 1.62 -18.34 -5.12
C HIS A 232 1.32 -17.34 -6.25
N GLY A 233 0.05 -17.26 -6.68
CA GLY A 233 -0.39 -16.41 -7.79
C GLY A 233 -1.01 -15.06 -7.40
N ILE A 234 -1.26 -14.83 -6.11
CA ILE A 234 -1.98 -13.63 -5.64
C ILE A 234 -1.03 -12.40 -5.60
N GLN A 235 -1.00 -11.64 -6.69
CA GLN A 235 -0.10 -10.50 -6.82
C GLN A 235 -0.37 -9.40 -5.78
N GLY A 236 0.70 -8.86 -5.19
CA GLY A 236 0.65 -7.73 -4.27
C GLY A 236 0.55 -8.08 -2.78
N ILE A 237 0.37 -9.36 -2.45
CA ILE A 237 0.36 -9.88 -1.07
C ILE A 237 1.35 -11.06 -0.93
N GLY A 238 1.50 -11.61 0.27
CA GLY A 238 2.31 -12.83 0.48
C GLY A 238 3.80 -12.62 0.26
N ALA A 239 4.42 -11.63 0.91
CA ALA A 239 5.82 -11.26 0.69
C ALA A 239 6.84 -12.40 0.91
N GLY A 240 6.45 -13.47 1.60
CA GLY A 240 7.29 -14.63 1.88
C GLY A 240 8.18 -14.46 3.13
N PHE A 241 7.93 -13.43 3.93
CA PHE A 241 8.54 -13.16 5.23
C PHE A 241 7.58 -12.26 6.05
N VAL A 242 7.75 -12.24 7.37
CA VAL A 242 7.06 -11.28 8.25
C VAL A 242 7.81 -9.95 8.18
N THR A 243 7.11 -8.86 7.85
CA THR A 243 7.71 -7.54 7.63
C THR A 243 7.97 -6.82 8.95
N ASP A 244 9.01 -5.99 9.03
CA ASP A 244 9.37 -5.29 10.27
C ASP A 244 8.27 -4.36 10.81
N ILE A 245 7.41 -3.81 9.93
CA ILE A 245 6.26 -3.00 10.36
C ILE A 245 5.04 -3.81 10.82
N TYR A 246 5.08 -5.14 10.74
CA TYR A 246 3.99 -6.01 11.19
C TYR A 246 3.94 -6.07 12.72
N LYS A 247 2.75 -5.89 13.29
CA LYS A 247 2.49 -5.97 14.73
C LYS A 247 1.42 -7.02 15.00
N LYS A 248 1.83 -8.21 15.42
CA LYS A 248 0.94 -9.37 15.60
C LYS A 248 -0.20 -9.08 16.57
N GLU A 249 0.07 -8.30 17.61
CA GLU A 249 -0.88 -7.90 18.65
C GLU A 249 -2.06 -7.06 18.14
N VAL A 250 -1.96 -6.49 16.93
CA VAL A 250 -3.05 -5.72 16.30
C VAL A 250 -4.04 -6.63 15.57
N VAL A 251 -3.60 -7.82 15.14
CA VAL A 251 -4.36 -8.73 14.27
C VAL A 251 -5.04 -9.81 15.12
N ASP A 252 -6.37 -9.89 15.04
CA ASP A 252 -7.16 -10.85 15.82
C ASP A 252 -7.27 -12.21 15.12
N GLU A 253 -7.25 -12.23 13.79
CA GLU A 253 -7.36 -13.46 12.99
C GLU A 253 -6.55 -13.34 11.69
N ILE A 254 -6.05 -14.49 11.21
CA ILE A 254 -5.38 -14.62 9.92
C ILE A 254 -6.14 -15.67 9.11
N THR A 255 -6.51 -15.33 7.87
CA THR A 255 -7.22 -16.19 6.92
C THR A 255 -6.32 -16.45 5.70
N PRO A 256 -5.92 -17.72 5.44
CA PRO A 256 -5.19 -18.10 4.23
C PRO A 256 -6.06 -18.20 2.96
#